data_AF-A0A0P9RH27-F1
#
_entry.id   AF-A0A0P9RH27-F1
#
_cell.length_a   1.000
_cell.length_b   1.000
_cell.length_c   1.000
_cell.angle_alpha   90.00
_cell.angle_beta   90.00
_cell.angle_gamma   90.00
#
_symmetry.space_group_name_H-M   'P 1'
#
loop_
_entity.id
_entity.type
_entity.pdbx_description
1 polymer ?
#
loop_
_entity_poly.entity_id
_entity_poly.type
_entity_poly.pdbx_seq_one_letter_code
_entity_poly.pdbx_strand_id
1 'polypeptide(L)'
;MIVTGYPQSSSPGNEQRVYFDSSSADNPGSRNFMGLKDPAVDTLVNGLINADSRESLITHTKALDRVLLWGFYVVPNWHIKTWRVAYWNHIDHPKAKALSDIGLMTWWAKPNVKPATATPLATDQAKPANAEQ
;
A
#
# COMPACT_ATOMS: atom_id res chain seq x y z
N MET A 1 -8.84 -3.82 20.81
CA MET A 1 -9.17 -3.46 19.42
C MET A 1 -8.06 -2.58 18.88
N ILE A 2 -7.57 -2.84 17.68
CA ILE A 2 -6.54 -2.04 17.01
C ILE A 2 -7.04 -1.59 15.64
N VAL A 3 -6.48 -0.49 15.13
CA VAL A 3 -6.69 -0.05 13.74
C VAL A 3 -5.37 -0.27 13.00
N THR A 4 -5.40 -1.07 11.95
CA THR A 4 -4.21 -1.41 11.17
C THR A 4 -4.59 -1.63 9.71
N GLY A 5 -3.59 -1.60 8.83
CA GLY A 5 -3.76 -1.86 7.40
C GLY A 5 -3.33 -3.29 7.04
N TYR A 6 -4.03 -3.86 6.06
CA TYR A 6 -3.63 -5.09 5.37
C TYR A 6 -3.29 -4.75 3.92
N PRO A 7 -2.03 -4.43 3.60
CA PRO A 7 -1.64 -4.13 2.23
C PRO A 7 -1.88 -5.36 1.34
N GLN A 8 -2.59 -5.15 0.24
CA GLN A 8 -2.92 -6.19 -0.74
C GLN A 8 -2.28 -5.88 -2.09
N SER A 9 -1.99 -6.94 -2.83
CA SER A 9 -1.38 -6.92 -4.16
C SER A 9 -2.40 -7.36 -5.22
N SER A 10 -2.18 -6.98 -6.48
CA SER A 10 -2.90 -7.54 -7.63
C SER A 10 -2.59 -9.02 -7.88
N SER A 11 -1.54 -9.53 -7.22
CA SER A 11 -1.11 -10.93 -7.17
C SER A 11 -0.79 -11.27 -5.72
N PRO A 12 -1.79 -11.59 -4.89
CA PRO A 12 -1.56 -12.03 -3.52
C PRO A 12 -0.81 -13.36 -3.50
N GLY A 13 0.00 -13.59 -2.46
CA GLY A 13 0.86 -14.76 -2.34
C GLY A 13 1.17 -15.13 -0.89
N ASN A 14 2.46 -15.40 -0.61
CA ASN A 14 2.90 -15.95 0.68
C ASN A 14 2.57 -15.06 1.89
N GLU A 15 2.43 -13.74 1.69
CA GLU A 15 2.05 -12.82 2.74
C GLU A 15 0.67 -13.14 3.35
N GLN A 16 -0.24 -13.78 2.59
CA GLN A 16 -1.56 -14.16 3.08
C GLN A 16 -1.48 -15.18 4.23
N ARG A 17 -0.44 -16.02 4.26
CA ARG A 17 -0.19 -16.95 5.37
C ARG A 17 0.07 -16.21 6.68
N VAL A 18 0.85 -15.14 6.62
CA VAL A 18 1.18 -14.32 7.79
C VAL A 18 -0.03 -13.52 8.29
N TYR A 19 -1.01 -13.25 7.41
CA TYR A 19 -2.23 -12.52 7.75
C TYR A 19 -3.35 -13.41 8.30
N PHE A 20 -3.57 -14.58 7.71
CA PHE A 20 -4.83 -15.31 7.87
C PHE A 20 -4.69 -16.79 8.23
N ASP A 21 -3.52 -17.40 8.06
CA ASP A 21 -3.34 -18.82 8.34
C ASP A 21 -3.25 -19.07 9.86
N SER A 22 -3.86 -20.16 10.31
CA SER A 22 -3.89 -20.61 11.70
C SER A 22 -2.50 -20.74 12.31
N SER A 23 -1.50 -21.15 11.52
CA SER A 23 -0.11 -21.29 11.98
C SER A 23 0.50 -19.96 12.43
N SER A 24 -0.05 -18.83 11.98
CA SER A 24 0.43 -17.50 12.35
C SER A 24 -0.29 -16.92 13.57
N ALA A 25 -1.42 -17.49 14.01
CA ALA A 25 -2.28 -16.90 15.04
C ALA A 25 -1.59 -16.72 16.41
N ASP A 26 -0.78 -17.70 16.81
CA ASP A 26 -0.07 -17.68 18.11
C ASP A 26 1.42 -17.34 17.98
N ASN A 27 1.87 -16.98 16.77
CA ASN A 27 3.28 -16.68 16.53
C ASN A 27 3.60 -15.22 16.88
N PRO A 28 4.43 -14.94 17.89
CA PRO A 28 4.77 -13.58 18.28
C PRO A 28 5.38 -12.78 17.12
N GLY A 29 4.81 -11.60 16.84
CA GLY A 29 5.24 -10.73 15.74
C GLY A 29 4.61 -11.03 14.38
N SER A 30 3.71 -12.03 14.30
CA SER A 30 2.89 -12.23 13.11
C SER A 30 1.90 -11.06 12.89
N ARG A 31 1.26 -11.06 11.72
CA ARG A 31 0.21 -10.08 11.37
C ARG A 31 -1.19 -10.69 11.39
N ASN A 32 -1.33 -11.89 11.95
CA ASN A 32 -2.63 -12.47 12.26
C ASN A 32 -3.13 -11.88 13.58
N PHE A 33 -3.41 -10.57 13.57
CA PHE A 33 -3.84 -9.81 14.76
C PHE A 33 -5.22 -10.24 15.29
N MET A 34 -5.98 -10.98 14.50
CA MET A 34 -7.32 -11.47 14.84
C MET A 34 -7.24 -12.84 15.55
N GLY A 35 -6.06 -13.46 15.61
CA GLY A 35 -5.89 -14.80 16.13
C GLY A 35 -6.69 -15.84 15.33
N LEU A 36 -6.86 -15.61 14.02
CA LEU A 36 -7.70 -16.41 13.16
C LEU A 36 -7.17 -17.83 13.08
N LYS A 37 -8.01 -18.80 13.44
CA LYS A 37 -7.77 -20.23 13.30
C LYS A 37 -8.97 -20.92 12.67
N ASP A 38 -8.97 -21.04 11.35
CA ASP A 38 -10.06 -21.62 10.58
C ASP A 38 -9.50 -22.51 9.44
N PRO A 39 -9.73 -23.84 9.48
CA PRO A 39 -9.24 -24.76 8.45
C PRO A 39 -9.74 -24.44 7.03
N ALA A 40 -10.93 -23.85 6.89
CA ALA A 40 -11.44 -23.42 5.60
C ALA A 40 -10.64 -22.24 5.04
N VAL A 41 -10.26 -21.29 5.91
CA VAL A 41 -9.37 -20.18 5.54
C VAL A 41 -7.98 -20.70 5.17
N ASP A 42 -7.42 -21.61 5.97
CA ASP A 42 -6.11 -22.22 5.69
C ASP A 42 -6.07 -22.93 4.34
N THR A 43 -7.15 -23.65 4.00
CA THR A 43 -7.28 -24.34 2.70
C THR A 43 -7.26 -23.34 1.55
N LEU A 44 -8.00 -22.23 1.67
CA LEU A 44 -8.06 -21.20 0.65
C LEU A 44 -6.74 -20.44 0.51
N VAL A 45 -6.07 -20.13 1.62
CA VAL A 45 -4.74 -19.50 1.62
C VAL A 45 -3.71 -20.40 0.93
N ASN A 46 -3.70 -21.69 1.25
CA ASN A 46 -2.78 -22.63 0.62
C ASN A 46 -3.09 -22.85 -0.87
N GLY A 47 -4.37 -22.90 -1.25
CA GLY A 47 -4.77 -22.98 -2.66
C GLY A 47 -4.36 -21.72 -3.45
N LEU A 48 -4.52 -20.54 -2.86
CA LEU A 48 -4.09 -19.26 -3.44
C LEU A 48 -2.57 -19.23 -3.68
N ILE A 49 -1.78 -19.61 -2.68
CA ILE A 49 -0.31 -19.60 -2.74
C ILE A 49 0.21 -20.60 -3.78
N ASN A 50 -0.45 -21.75 -3.93
CA ASN A 50 -0.05 -22.81 -4.85
C ASN A 50 -0.76 -22.71 -6.22
N ALA A 51 -1.48 -21.62 -6.50
CA ALA A 51 -2.18 -21.47 -7.76
C ALA A 51 -1.21 -21.49 -8.95
N ASP A 52 -1.47 -22.37 -9.91
CA ASP A 52 -0.65 -22.63 -11.10
C ASP A 52 -0.99 -21.72 -12.30
N SER A 53 -2.06 -20.94 -12.18
CA SER A 53 -2.62 -20.14 -13.26
C SER A 53 -3.30 -18.89 -12.72
N ARG A 54 -3.43 -17.87 -13.57
CA ARG A 54 -4.09 -16.61 -13.21
C ARG A 54 -5.56 -16.82 -12.84
N GLU A 55 -6.24 -17.71 -13.54
CA GLU A 55 -7.64 -18.05 -13.26
C GLU A 55 -7.80 -18.76 -11.91
N SER A 56 -6.93 -19.72 -11.60
CA SER A 56 -6.91 -20.39 -10.30
C SER A 56 -6.63 -19.40 -9.17
N LEU A 57 -5.66 -18.50 -9.35
CA LEU A 57 -5.33 -17.46 -8.38
C LEU A 57 -6.53 -16.54 -8.11
N ILE A 58 -7.19 -16.06 -9.17
CA ILE A 58 -8.38 -15.20 -9.05
C ILE A 58 -9.50 -15.93 -8.31
N THR A 59 -9.70 -17.22 -8.61
CA THR A 59 -10.76 -18.03 -8.02
C THR A 59 -10.55 -18.20 -6.52
N HIS A 60 -9.36 -18.63 -6.10
CA HIS A 60 -9.01 -18.76 -4.69
C HIS A 60 -9.04 -17.42 -3.95
N THR A 61 -8.55 -16.35 -4.58
CA THR A 61 -8.59 -14.99 -3.98
C THR A 61 -10.02 -14.53 -3.72
N LYS A 62 -10.93 -14.70 -4.68
CA LYS A 62 -12.35 -14.34 -4.52
C LYS A 62 -13.05 -15.20 -3.46
N ALA A 63 -12.71 -16.49 -3.39
CA ALA A 63 -13.26 -17.37 -2.36
C ALA A 63 -12.77 -16.96 -0.96
N LEU A 64 -11.47 -16.69 -0.81
CA LEU A 64 -10.86 -16.22 0.43
C LEU A 64 -11.48 -14.89 0.88
N ASP A 65 -11.60 -13.90 -0.01
CA ASP A 65 -12.22 -12.60 0.28
C ASP A 65 -13.64 -12.75 0.83
N ARG A 66 -14.46 -13.61 0.20
CA ARG A 66 -15.82 -13.91 0.69
C ARG A 66 -15.80 -14.51 2.09
N VAL A 67 -15.00 -15.55 2.32
CA VAL A 67 -14.96 -16.23 3.63
C VAL A 67 -14.49 -15.27 4.73
N LEU A 68 -13.48 -14.44 4.47
CA LEU A 68 -12.99 -13.46 5.43
C LEU A 68 -14.05 -12.39 5.76
N LEU A 69 -14.79 -11.91 4.75
CA LEU A 69 -15.89 -10.95 4.97
C LEU A 69 -17.04 -11.56 5.77
N TRP A 70 -17.38 -12.82 5.51
CA TRP A 70 -18.42 -13.55 6.27
C TRP A 70 -18.02 -13.88 7.71
N GLY A 71 -16.72 -13.93 8.01
CA GLY A 71 -16.21 -14.16 9.36
C GLY A 71 -16.21 -12.93 10.27
N PHE A 72 -16.50 -11.74 9.74
CA PHE A 72 -16.56 -10.48 10.49
C PHE A 72 -15.31 -10.18 11.35
N TYR A 73 -14.13 -10.63 10.92
CA TYR A 73 -12.88 -10.47 11.68
C TYR A 73 -12.39 -9.01 11.75
N VAL A 74 -12.82 -8.19 10.79
CA VAL A 74 -12.47 -6.77 10.71
C VAL A 74 -13.71 -5.92 10.42
N VAL A 75 -13.64 -4.65 10.83
CA VAL A 75 -14.56 -3.60 10.36
C VAL A 75 -13.84 -2.82 9.25
N PRO A 76 -14.25 -2.96 7.97
CA PRO A 76 -13.60 -2.25 6.87
C PRO A 76 -13.69 -0.74 7.05
N ASN A 77 -12.58 -0.07 6.75
CA ASN A 77 -12.49 1.39 6.73
C ASN A 77 -12.58 1.90 5.27
N TRP A 78 -11.86 2.97 4.96
CA TRP A 78 -11.83 3.62 3.66
C TRP A 78 -10.44 3.50 3.00
N HIS A 79 -10.39 3.73 1.70
CA HIS A 79 -9.15 3.86 0.95
C HIS A 79 -9.25 4.99 -0.06
N ILE A 80 -8.12 5.57 -0.44
CA ILE A 80 -8.05 6.56 -1.52
C ILE A 80 -7.97 5.82 -2.85
N LYS A 81 -8.81 6.20 -3.83
CA LYS A 81 -8.88 5.58 -5.17
C LYS A 81 -7.98 6.25 -6.21
N THR A 82 -7.29 7.31 -5.83
CA THR A 82 -6.58 8.21 -6.76
C THR A 82 -5.22 8.62 -6.21
N TRP A 83 -4.21 8.61 -7.06
CA TRP A 83 -2.95 9.28 -6.76
C TRP A 83 -3.14 10.80 -6.83
N ARG A 84 -2.67 11.50 -5.80
CA ARG A 84 -2.64 12.97 -5.75
C ARG A 84 -1.19 13.40 -5.87
N VAL A 85 -0.84 13.98 -7.02
CA VAL A 85 0.54 14.36 -7.34
C VAL A 85 0.54 15.82 -7.79
N ALA A 86 1.36 16.64 -7.15
CA ALA A 86 1.69 17.98 -7.61
C ALA A 86 3.10 17.94 -8.20
N TYR A 87 3.28 18.57 -9.36
CA TYR A 87 4.57 18.64 -10.02
C TYR A 87 4.74 19.97 -10.72
N TRP A 88 5.99 20.39 -10.88
CA TRP A 88 6.31 21.65 -11.52
C TRP A 88 5.95 21.62 -13.01
N ASN A 89 5.50 22.75 -13.56
CA ASN A 89 5.08 22.84 -14.95
C ASN A 89 6.19 22.52 -15.98
N HIS A 90 7.46 22.50 -15.58
CA HIS A 90 8.57 22.08 -16.44
C HIS A 90 8.74 20.56 -16.53
N ILE A 91 7.98 19.78 -15.77
CA ILE A 91 7.94 18.31 -15.84
C ILE A 91 6.71 17.91 -16.67
N ASP A 92 6.88 16.93 -17.55
CA ASP A 92 5.83 16.29 -18.34
C ASP A 92 5.79 14.79 -18.08
N HIS A 93 4.72 14.15 -18.50
CA HIS A 93 4.52 12.71 -18.31
C HIS A 93 3.59 12.12 -19.38
N PRO A 94 3.54 10.78 -19.53
CA PRO A 94 2.64 10.14 -20.48
C PRO A 94 1.18 10.51 -20.21
N LYS A 95 0.40 10.78 -21.27
CA LYS A 95 -1.05 10.98 -21.17
C LYS A 95 -1.78 9.69 -20.77
N ALA A 96 -1.24 8.55 -21.20
CA ALA A 96 -1.72 7.24 -20.78
C ALA A 96 -1.24 6.96 -19.35
N LYS A 97 -2.18 6.67 -18.45
CA LYS A 97 -1.87 6.32 -17.07
C LYS A 97 -1.39 4.88 -16.97
N ALA A 98 -0.44 4.63 -16.09
CA ALA A 98 -0.10 3.26 -15.72
C ALA A 98 -1.28 2.62 -14.96
N LEU A 99 -1.42 1.29 -15.09
CA LEU A 99 -2.55 0.54 -14.54
C LEU A 99 -2.58 0.54 -13.00
N SER A 100 -1.41 0.47 -12.36
CA SER A 100 -1.30 0.24 -10.91
C SER A 100 -0.29 1.15 -10.20
N ASP A 101 0.24 2.15 -10.89
CA ASP A 101 1.31 3.01 -10.37
C ASP A 101 1.20 4.44 -10.95
N ILE A 102 1.92 5.40 -10.36
CA ILE A 102 2.11 6.75 -10.90
C ILE A 102 3.07 6.72 -12.11
N GLY A 103 4.01 5.77 -12.16
CA GLY A 103 4.95 5.63 -13.26
C GLY A 103 5.97 6.77 -13.31
N LEU A 104 6.45 7.26 -12.15
CA LEU A 104 7.34 8.42 -12.05
C LEU A 104 8.60 8.31 -12.91
N MET A 105 9.12 7.09 -13.11
CA MET A 105 10.29 6.84 -13.96
C MET A 105 10.02 7.04 -15.46
N THR A 106 8.77 7.28 -15.85
CA THR A 106 8.38 7.59 -17.22
C THR A 106 8.22 9.09 -17.47
N TRP A 107 8.45 9.93 -16.47
CA TRP A 107 8.29 11.39 -16.55
C TRP A 107 9.58 12.04 -17.07
N TRP A 108 9.48 13.21 -17.70
CA TRP A 108 10.64 13.92 -18.27
C TRP A 108 10.54 15.43 -18.11
N ALA A 109 11.66 16.13 -18.27
CA ALA A 109 11.66 17.59 -18.36
C ALA A 109 11.18 18.04 -19.75
N LYS A 110 10.23 18.98 -19.79
CA LYS A 110 9.76 19.59 -21.05
C LYS A 110 10.94 20.27 -21.75
N PRO A 111 11.07 20.12 -23.08
CA PRO A 111 12.08 20.86 -23.82
C PRO A 111 11.81 22.36 -23.73
N ASN A 112 12.86 23.16 -23.56
CA ASN A 112 12.82 24.63 -23.56
C ASN A 112 11.99 25.28 -22.44
N VAL A 113 11.62 24.56 -21.37
CA VAL A 113 11.01 25.15 -20.18
C VAL A 113 12.05 25.25 -19.09
N LYS A 114 12.36 26.47 -18.62
CA LYS A 114 13.30 26.68 -17.52
C LYS A 114 12.78 25.99 -16.25
N PRO A 115 13.57 25.12 -15.61
CA PRO A 115 13.17 24.50 -14.35
C PRO A 115 12.87 25.55 -13.28
N ALA A 116 11.84 25.28 -12.48
CA ALA A 116 11.58 26.06 -11.30
C ALA A 116 12.76 25.90 -10.35
N THR A 117 13.46 26.99 -10.06
CA THR A 117 14.57 27.00 -9.12
C THR A 117 13.97 27.27 -7.74
N ALA A 118 14.29 26.43 -6.75
CA ALA A 118 13.82 26.66 -5.39
C ALA A 118 14.37 28.01 -4.91
N THR A 119 13.47 28.93 -4.55
CA THR A 119 13.87 30.11 -3.77
C THR A 119 14.42 29.60 -2.44
N PRO A 120 15.64 29.99 -2.03
CA PRO A 120 16.13 29.63 -0.70
C PRO A 120 15.09 30.06 0.33
N LEU A 121 14.67 29.13 1.20
CA LEU A 121 13.93 29.49 2.39
C LEU A 121 14.76 30.55 3.11
N ALA A 122 14.17 31.73 3.36
CA ALA A 122 14.86 32.79 4.05
C ALA A 122 15.40 32.23 5.37
N THR A 123 16.72 32.13 5.48
CA THR A 123 17.37 31.82 6.75
C THR A 123 16.96 32.93 7.69
N ASP A 124 16.17 32.58 8.70
CA ASP A 124 15.82 33.50 9.78
C ASP A 124 17.15 33.94 10.42
N GLN A 125 17.60 35.15 10.06
CA GLN A 125 18.76 35.77 10.67
C GLN A 125 18.34 36.13 12.09
N ALA A 126 18.51 35.18 13.01
CA ALA A 126 18.37 35.42 14.43
C ALA A 126 19.33 36.56 14.82
N LYS A 127 18.77 37.76 14.97
CA LYS A 127 19.43 38.93 15.55
C LYS A 127 19.95 38.52 16.93
N PRO A 128 21.25 38.64 17.24
CA PRO A 128 21.70 38.36 18.59
C PRO A 128 21.03 39.35 19.54
N ALA A 129 20.29 38.83 20.51
CA ALA A 129 19.77 39.62 21.61
C ALA A 129 20.97 40.18 22.37
N ASN A 130 21.15 41.50 22.34
CA ASN A 130 22.08 42.18 23.22
C ASN A 130 21.73 41.80 24.66
N ALA A 131 22.72 41.27 25.37
CA ALA A 131 22.66 41.01 26.80
C ALA A 131 22.40 42.32 27.55
N GLU A 132 21.38 42.31 28.40
CA GLU A 132 21.11 43.34 29.40
C GLU A 132 22.30 43.44 30.38
N GLN A 133 22.60 44.68 30.79
CA GLN A 133 23.38 45.01 31.99
C GLN A 133 22.46 45.00 33.21
#